data_AF-A0A950BXS4-F1
#
_entry.id   AF-A0A950BXS4-F1
#
_cell.length_a   1.000
_cell.length_b   1.000
_cell.length_c   1.000
_cell.angle_alpha   90.00
_cell.angle_beta   90.00
_cell.angle_gamma   90.00
#
_symmetry.space_group_name_H-M   'P 1'
#
loop_
_entity.id
_entity.type
_entity.pdbx_description
1 polymer ?
#
loop_
_entity_poly.entity_id
_entity_poly.type
_entity_poly.pdbx_seq_one_letter_code
_entity_poly.pdbx_strand_id
1 'polypeptide(L)'
;SHFPALVFFLPLLLGTGGNAGSQTVGTIIRGMALGEIKGRDAWKVLLREWLIGLFLGLMLGTVGLLYARYWRGQPWGISSVVGLTLLGICMWANTIGALVPLLARKAGIDPAIISAPFISTLVDATGLVIYFTTAILLLIKMSH
;
A
#
# COMPACT_ATOMS: atom_id res chain seq x y z
N SER A 1 -8.83 5.85 25.82
CA SER A 1 -8.67 4.71 24.88
C SER A 1 -8.34 5.24 23.49
N HIS A 2 -7.23 4.83 22.88
CA HIS A 2 -6.78 5.33 21.57
C HIS A 2 -7.52 4.69 20.38
N PHE A 3 -8.27 3.61 20.65
CA PHE A 3 -8.92 2.78 19.64
C PHE A 3 -9.91 3.52 18.73
N PRO A 4 -10.80 4.41 19.23
CA PRO A 4 -11.73 5.16 18.37
C PRO A 4 -11.01 6.08 17.38
N ALA A 5 -9.89 6.68 17.80
CA ALA A 5 -9.10 7.57 16.97
C ALA A 5 -8.37 6.82 15.85
N LEU A 6 -7.93 5.58 16.09
CA LEU A 6 -7.29 4.73 15.07
C LEU A 6 -8.29 4.27 14.00
N VAL A 7 -9.47 3.79 14.43
CA VAL A 7 -10.51 3.29 13.52
C VAL A 7 -10.96 4.37 12.51
N PHE A 8 -10.95 5.65 12.90
CA PHE A 8 -11.31 6.77 12.01
C PHE A 8 -10.44 6.85 10.75
N PHE A 9 -9.17 6.42 10.80
CA PHE A 9 -8.26 6.50 9.65
C PHE A 9 -8.32 5.26 8.75
N LEU A 10 -9.04 4.19 9.13
CA LEU A 10 -9.12 2.96 8.34
C LEU A 10 -9.63 3.18 6.90
N PRO A 11 -10.72 3.95 6.63
CA PRO A 11 -11.19 4.15 5.27
C PRO A 11 -10.14 4.83 4.38
N LEU A 12 -9.39 5.78 4.94
CA LEU A 12 -8.32 6.49 4.25
C LEU A 12 -7.16 5.55 3.91
N LEU A 13 -6.76 4.70 4.87
CA LEU A 13 -5.65 3.76 4.70
C LEU A 13 -5.98 2.67 3.66
N LEU A 14 -7.14 2.02 3.82
CA LEU A 14 -7.60 0.95 2.93
C LEU A 14 -7.90 1.50 1.53
N GLY A 15 -8.61 2.62 1.43
CA GLY A 15 -8.88 3.26 0.15
C GLY A 15 -7.60 3.65 -0.60
N THR A 16 -6.57 4.11 0.10
CA THR A 16 -5.27 4.42 -0.51
C THR A 16 -4.57 3.16 -1.04
N GLY A 17 -4.48 2.11 -0.22
CA GLY A 17 -3.86 0.84 -0.62
C GLY A 17 -4.57 0.18 -1.79
N GLY A 18 -5.90 0.02 -1.70
CA GLY A 18 -6.71 -0.59 -2.75
C GLY A 18 -6.59 0.13 -4.08
N ASN A 19 -6.58 1.47 -4.08
CA ASN A 19 -6.44 2.28 -5.31
C ASN A 19 -5.03 2.18 -5.91
N ALA A 20 -3.98 2.31 -5.10
CA ALA A 20 -2.60 2.23 -5.57
C ALA A 20 -2.28 0.83 -6.13
N GLY A 21 -2.75 -0.23 -5.45
CA GLY A 21 -2.59 -1.61 -5.90
C GLY A 21 -3.31 -1.87 -7.22
N SER A 22 -4.60 -1.49 -7.32
CA SER A 22 -5.39 -1.64 -8.55
C SER A 22 -4.81 -0.87 -9.74
N GLN A 23 -4.32 0.35 -9.51
CA GLN A 23 -3.65 1.14 -10.54
C GLN A 23 -2.37 0.45 -11.05
N THR A 24 -1.57 -0.08 -10.12
CA THR A 24 -0.34 -0.80 -10.47
C THR A 24 -0.65 -2.05 -11.28
N VAL A 25 -1.65 -2.84 -10.88
CA VAL A 25 -2.10 -4.03 -11.62
C VAL A 25 -2.45 -3.69 -13.06
N GLY A 26 -3.29 -2.67 -13.27
CA GLY A 26 -3.68 -2.23 -14.61
C GLY A 26 -2.49 -1.80 -15.47
N THR A 27 -1.53 -1.10 -14.86
CA THR A 27 -0.29 -0.65 -15.54
C THR A 27 0.57 -1.83 -15.95
N ILE A 28 0.72 -2.83 -15.08
CA ILE A 28 1.53 -4.02 -15.37
C ILE A 28 0.86 -4.91 -16.42
N ILE A 29 -0.45 -5.17 -16.32
CA ILE A 29 -1.19 -5.95 -17.32
C ILE A 29 -1.10 -5.27 -18.69
N ARG A 30 -1.32 -3.94 -18.75
CA ARG A 30 -1.21 -3.17 -19.99
C ARG A 30 0.20 -3.22 -20.58
N GLY A 31 1.23 -3.01 -19.75
CA GLY A 31 2.62 -3.07 -20.20
C GLY A 31 3.02 -4.46 -20.70
N MET A 32 2.46 -5.53 -20.14
CA MET A 32 2.64 -6.88 -20.67
C MET A 32 1.92 -7.09 -22.01
N ALA A 33 0.67 -6.60 -22.13
CA ALA A 33 -0.12 -6.71 -23.36
C ALA A 33 0.48 -5.93 -24.54
N LEU A 34 1.08 -4.76 -24.27
CA LEU A 34 1.77 -3.94 -25.28
C LEU A 34 3.20 -4.42 -25.59
N GLY A 35 3.70 -5.46 -24.91
CA GLY A 35 5.04 -5.99 -25.10
C GLY A 35 6.17 -5.13 -24.50
N GLU A 36 5.82 -4.07 -23.77
CA GLU A 36 6.76 -3.18 -23.06
C GLU A 36 7.43 -3.88 -21.87
N ILE A 37 6.71 -4.80 -21.23
CA ILE A 37 7.21 -5.60 -20.11
C ILE A 37 7.49 -7.03 -20.60
N LYS A 38 8.76 -7.42 -20.62
CA LYS A 38 9.18 -8.80 -20.92
C LYS A 38 9.45 -9.56 -19.62
N GLY A 39 9.32 -10.89 -19.64
CA GLY A 39 9.49 -11.73 -18.44
C GLY A 39 10.86 -11.56 -17.74
N ARG A 40 11.92 -11.26 -18.51
CA ARG A 40 13.27 -10.95 -17.98
C ARG A 40 13.37 -9.63 -17.23
N ASP A 41 12.42 -8.72 -17.43
CA ASP A 41 12.42 -7.39 -16.83
C ASP A 41 11.66 -7.36 -15.49
N ALA A 42 11.16 -8.51 -15.00
CA ALA A 42 10.36 -8.60 -13.79
C ALA A 42 11.01 -7.91 -12.58
N TRP A 43 12.32 -8.10 -12.36
CA TRP A 43 13.03 -7.45 -11.26
C TRP A 43 13.09 -5.92 -11.43
N LYS A 44 13.33 -5.43 -12.65
CA LYS A 44 13.37 -3.98 -12.93
C LYS A 44 12.00 -3.34 -12.73
N VAL A 45 10.95 -4.04 -13.14
CA VAL A 45 9.56 -3.60 -12.93
C VAL A 45 9.24 -3.56 -11.44
N LEU A 46 9.56 -4.60 -10.68
CA LEU A 46 9.33 -4.62 -9.22
C LEU A 46 10.06 -3.47 -8.52
N LEU A 47 11.32 -3.21 -8.85
CA LEU A 47 12.07 -2.10 -8.27
C LEU A 47 11.45 -0.75 -8.63
N ARG A 48 11.03 -0.57 -9.90
CA ARG A 48 10.34 0.65 -10.34
C ARG A 48 9.06 0.88 -9.55
N GLU A 49 8.20 -0.13 -9.44
CA GLU A 49 6.92 0.01 -8.74
C GLU A 49 7.11 0.20 -7.23
N TRP A 50 8.12 -0.44 -6.64
CA TRP A 50 8.51 -0.21 -5.25
C TRP A 50 8.95 1.25 -5.02
N LEU A 51 9.75 1.83 -5.93
CA LEU A 51 10.15 3.24 -5.86
C LEU A 51 8.95 4.18 -6.02
N ILE A 52 8.04 3.89 -6.95
CA ILE A 52 6.79 4.66 -7.11
C ILE A 52 5.98 4.60 -5.79
N GLY A 53 5.85 3.42 -5.20
CA GLY A 53 5.17 3.22 -3.92
C GLY A 53 5.86 3.96 -2.77
N LEU A 54 7.19 4.04 -2.76
CA LEU A 54 7.97 4.81 -1.79
C LEU A 54 7.67 6.31 -1.91
N PHE A 55 7.74 6.88 -3.13
CA PHE A 55 7.46 8.32 -3.33
C PHE A 55 6.01 8.67 -3.02
N LEU A 56 5.07 7.85 -3.50
CA LEU A 56 3.65 8.03 -3.21
C LEU A 56 3.38 7.92 -1.70
N GLY A 57 4.00 6.93 -1.05
CA GLY A 57 3.90 6.71 0.39
C GLY A 57 4.50 7.84 1.21
N LEU A 58 5.63 8.41 0.80
CA LEU A 58 6.22 9.57 1.47
C LEU A 58 5.30 10.80 1.35
N MET A 59 4.76 11.05 0.17
CA MET A 59 3.85 12.17 -0.08
C MET A 59 2.54 12.01 0.70
N LEU A 60 1.87 10.87 0.57
CA LEU A 60 0.60 10.63 1.27
C LEU A 60 0.81 10.45 2.78
N GLY A 61 1.90 9.83 3.20
CA GLY A 61 2.25 9.66 4.61
C GLY A 61 2.52 10.99 5.31
N THR A 62 3.26 11.89 4.67
CA THR A 62 3.44 13.25 5.20
C THR A 62 2.14 14.02 5.26
N VAL A 63 1.33 14.01 4.19
CA VAL A 63 0.00 14.65 4.19
C VAL A 63 -0.92 14.06 5.27
N GLY A 64 -0.98 12.74 5.40
CA GLY A 64 -1.82 12.05 6.38
C GLY A 64 -1.39 12.32 7.83
N LEU A 65 -0.09 12.39 8.08
CA LEU A 65 0.46 12.77 9.38
C LEU A 65 0.09 14.21 9.74
N LEU A 66 0.30 15.16 8.83
CA LEU A 66 -0.03 16.57 9.03
C LEU A 66 -1.54 16.75 9.24
N TYR A 67 -2.36 16.06 8.44
CA TYR A 67 -3.82 16.05 8.59
C TYR A 67 -4.24 15.51 9.97
N ALA A 68 -3.69 14.38 10.39
CA ALA A 68 -3.98 13.80 11.70
C ALA A 68 -3.56 14.74 12.84
N ARG A 69 -2.38 15.38 12.73
CA ARG A 69 -1.83 16.25 13.78
C ARG A 69 -2.58 17.58 13.90
N TYR A 70 -2.69 18.31 12.78
CA TYR A 70 -3.15 19.69 12.78
C TYR A 70 -4.65 19.82 12.53
N TRP A 71 -5.25 18.95 11.71
CA TRP A 71 -6.67 19.03 11.37
C TRP A 71 -7.55 18.20 12.30
N ARG A 72 -7.04 17.05 12.76
CA ARG A 72 -7.76 16.14 13.67
C ARG A 72 -7.31 16.23 15.13
N GLY A 73 -6.35 17.12 15.43
CA GLY A 73 -5.85 17.37 16.77
C GLY A 73 -5.23 16.16 17.46
N GLN A 74 -4.81 15.14 16.71
CA GLN A 74 -4.32 13.89 17.29
C GLN A 74 -2.92 14.06 17.91
N PRO A 75 -2.58 13.25 18.94
CA PRO A 75 -1.23 13.20 19.49
C PRO A 75 -0.22 12.73 18.44
N TRP A 76 1.04 13.16 18.59
CA TRP A 76 2.14 12.78 17.69
C TRP A 76 2.29 11.26 17.51
N GLY A 77 2.01 10.46 18.54
CA GLY A 77 1.99 9.01 18.43
C GLY A 77 1.01 8.51 17.35
N ILE A 78 -0.26 8.94 17.41
CA ILE A 78 -1.28 8.55 16.43
C ILE A 78 -0.97 9.13 15.05
N SER A 79 -0.57 10.40 14.98
CA SER A 79 -0.22 11.03 13.70
C SER A 79 0.94 10.31 13.00
N SER A 80 1.94 9.86 13.76
CA SER A 80 3.08 9.09 13.23
C SER A 80 2.65 7.70 12.76
N VAL A 81 1.75 7.04 13.50
CA VAL A 81 1.16 5.76 13.06
C VAL A 81 0.46 5.92 11.71
N VAL A 82 -0.36 6.96 11.52
CA VAL A 82 -1.04 7.23 10.25
C VAL A 82 -0.04 7.44 9.12
N GLY A 83 0.95 8.33 9.32
CA GLY A 83 1.93 8.66 8.28
C GLY A 83 2.80 7.46 7.87
N LEU A 84 3.34 6.73 8.85
CA LEU A 84 4.18 5.56 8.58
C LEU A 84 3.39 4.38 8.00
N THR A 85 2.12 4.24 8.38
CA THR A 85 1.25 3.21 7.80
C THR A 85 0.95 3.54 6.34
N LEU A 86 0.63 4.79 6.01
CA LEU A 86 0.41 5.18 4.60
C LEU A 86 1.64 4.91 3.74
N LEU A 87 2.83 5.20 4.26
CA LEU A 87 4.08 4.86 3.60
C LEU A 87 4.18 3.35 3.34
N GLY A 88 4.00 2.54 4.40
CA GLY A 88 4.07 1.08 4.30
C GLY A 88 3.02 0.47 3.36
N ILE A 89 1.77 0.94 3.43
CA ILE A 89 0.68 0.49 2.57
C ILE A 89 0.94 0.83 1.11
N CYS A 90 1.42 2.03 0.78
CA CYS A 90 1.71 2.39 -0.62
C CYS A 90 2.84 1.53 -1.22
N MET A 91 3.92 1.34 -0.47
CA MET A 91 5.02 0.48 -0.90
C MET A 91 4.55 -0.97 -1.09
N TRP A 92 3.75 -1.48 -0.15
CA TRP A 92 3.21 -2.83 -0.21
C TRP A 92 2.22 -3.01 -1.37
N ALA A 93 1.27 -2.09 -1.52
CA ALA A 93 0.24 -2.13 -2.56
C ALA A 93 0.85 -2.13 -3.97
N ASN A 94 1.83 -1.27 -4.24
CA ASN A 94 2.53 -1.25 -5.52
C ASN A 94 3.35 -2.52 -5.73
N THR A 95 4.03 -3.02 -4.69
CA THR A 95 4.81 -4.26 -4.79
C THR A 95 3.91 -5.44 -5.14
N ILE A 96 2.79 -5.63 -4.42
CA ILE A 96 1.84 -6.71 -4.66
C ILE A 96 1.13 -6.54 -6.01
N GLY A 97 0.71 -5.32 -6.33
CA GLY A 97 0.06 -5.00 -7.60
C GLY A 97 0.95 -5.27 -8.81
N ALA A 98 2.27 -5.22 -8.64
CA ALA A 98 3.23 -5.60 -9.67
C ALA A 98 3.59 -7.09 -9.64
N LEU A 99 3.84 -7.63 -8.45
CA LEU A 99 4.33 -8.98 -8.26
C LEU A 99 3.31 -10.02 -8.69
N VAL A 100 2.04 -9.86 -8.33
CA VAL A 100 1.03 -10.88 -8.58
C VAL A 100 0.81 -11.12 -10.10
N PRO A 101 0.61 -10.10 -10.95
CA PRO A 101 0.51 -10.29 -12.39
C PRO A 101 1.78 -10.89 -13.02
N LEU A 102 2.98 -10.48 -12.53
CA LEU A 102 4.25 -11.02 -13.02
C LEU A 102 4.43 -12.51 -12.68
N LEU A 103 4.04 -12.91 -11.46
CA LEU A 103 4.06 -14.31 -11.04
C LEU A 103 3.05 -15.15 -11.82
N ALA A 104 1.85 -14.61 -12.07
CA ALA A 104 0.82 -15.27 -12.88
C ALA A 104 1.35 -15.59 -14.28
N ARG A 105 1.94 -14.61 -14.95
CA ARG A 105 2.56 -14.80 -16.27
C ARG A 105 3.66 -15.86 -16.23
N LYS A 106 4.50 -15.86 -15.18
CA LYS A 106 5.58 -16.86 -15.02
C LYS A 106 5.03 -18.26 -14.80
N ALA A 107 3.86 -18.39 -14.15
CA ALA A 107 3.14 -19.65 -13.96
C ALA A 107 2.33 -20.08 -15.19
N GLY A 108 2.35 -19.32 -16.29
CA GLY A 108 1.56 -19.61 -17.50
C GLY A 108 0.08 -19.25 -17.38
N ILE A 109 -0.31 -18.52 -16.33
CA ILE A 109 -1.67 -18.02 -16.11
C ILE A 109 -1.80 -16.66 -16.79
N ASP A 110 -2.89 -16.43 -17.51
CA ASP A 110 -3.19 -15.12 -18.10
C ASP A 110 -3.38 -14.08 -16.98
N PRO A 111 -2.49 -13.07 -16.88
CA PRO A 111 -2.59 -12.04 -15.85
C PRO A 111 -3.87 -11.21 -15.93
N ALA A 112 -4.55 -11.17 -17.08
CA ALA A 112 -5.82 -10.46 -17.24
C ALA A 112 -6.98 -11.12 -16.46
N ILE A 113 -6.85 -12.41 -16.12
CA ILE A 113 -7.82 -13.13 -15.29
C ILE A 113 -7.68 -12.73 -13.81
N ILE A 114 -6.51 -12.24 -13.40
CA ILE A 114 -6.33 -11.67 -12.06
C ILE A 114 -7.04 -10.33 -12.00
N SER A 115 -8.20 -10.32 -11.35
CA SER A 115 -9.03 -9.13 -11.27
C SER A 115 -8.46 -8.12 -10.28
N ALA A 116 -8.56 -6.83 -10.62
CA ALA A 116 -8.21 -5.74 -9.72
C ALA A 116 -8.92 -5.84 -8.34
N PRO A 117 -10.20 -6.25 -8.24
CA PRO A 117 -10.87 -6.50 -6.96
C PRO A 117 -10.16 -7.53 -6.05
N PHE A 118 -9.59 -8.61 -6.60
CA PHE A 118 -8.85 -9.58 -5.80
C PHE A 118 -7.57 -8.99 -5.20
N ILE A 119 -6.89 -8.12 -5.96
CA ILE A 119 -5.69 -7.46 -5.46
C ILE A 119 -6.04 -6.45 -4.39
N SER A 120 -7.09 -5.64 -4.59
CA SER A 120 -7.54 -4.69 -3.57
C SER A 120 -7.91 -5.39 -2.27
N THR A 121 -8.61 -6.54 -2.30
CA THR A 121 -8.95 -7.26 -1.06
C THR A 121 -7.72 -7.81 -0.35
N LEU A 122 -6.72 -8.32 -1.09
CA LEU A 122 -5.44 -8.73 -0.51
C LEU A 122 -4.70 -7.55 0.13
N VAL A 123 -4.66 -6.41 -0.56
CA VAL A 123 -4.03 -5.19 -0.04
C VAL A 123 -4.78 -4.64 1.17
N ASP A 124 -6.11 -4.73 1.20
CA ASP A 124 -6.90 -4.29 2.35
C ASP A 124 -6.62 -5.15 3.59
N ALA A 125 -6.67 -6.48 3.45
CA ALA A 125 -6.41 -7.41 4.55
C ALA A 125 -4.98 -7.24 5.11
N THR A 126 -3.98 -7.15 4.22
CA THR A 126 -2.58 -6.95 4.63
C THR A 126 -2.32 -5.52 5.12
N GLY A 127 -3.03 -4.52 4.61
CA GLY A 127 -2.96 -3.13 5.06
C GLY A 127 -3.43 -2.95 6.49
N LEU A 128 -4.48 -3.69 6.91
CA LEU A 128 -4.88 -3.75 8.32
C LEU A 128 -3.76 -4.30 9.21
N VAL A 129 -3.09 -5.37 8.77
CA VAL A 129 -1.95 -5.95 9.50
C VAL A 129 -0.84 -4.90 9.64
N ILE A 130 -0.44 -4.24 8.55
CA ILE A 130 0.57 -3.17 8.58
C ILE A 130 0.17 -2.06 9.56
N TYR A 131 -1.10 -1.63 9.54
CA TYR A 131 -1.60 -0.58 10.41
C TYR A 131 -1.54 -0.95 11.89
N PHE A 132 -2.10 -2.10 12.26
CA PHE A 132 -2.14 -2.53 13.65
C PHE A 132 -0.75 -2.87 14.17
N THR A 133 0.12 -3.47 13.36
CA THR A 133 1.53 -3.69 13.73
C THR A 133 2.25 -2.36 13.97
N THR A 134 2.06 -1.36 13.11
CA THR A 134 2.65 -0.02 13.29
C THR A 134 2.12 0.66 14.55
N ALA A 135 0.81 0.56 14.80
CA ALA A 135 0.18 1.09 16.01
C ALA A 135 0.72 0.42 17.28
N ILE A 136 0.88 -0.90 17.29
CA ILE A 136 1.47 -1.67 18.40
C ILE A 136 2.91 -1.21 18.64
N LEU A 137 3.73 -1.17 17.60
CA LEU A 137 5.15 -0.82 17.72
C LEU A 137 5.39 0.60 18.23
N LEU A 138 4.53 1.56 17.86
CA LEU A 138 4.71 2.96 18.24
C LEU A 138 3.97 3.34 19.52
N LEU A 139 2.75 2.86 19.73
CA LEU A 139 1.93 3.28 20.89
C LEU A 139 2.16 2.41 22.11
N ILE A 140 2.38 1.10 21.94
CA ILE A 140 2.58 0.19 23.09
C ILE A 140 4.03 0.28 23.58
N LYS A 141 5.00 0.39 22.67
CA LYS A 141 6.42 0.53 23.05
C LYS A 141 6.75 1.87 23.73
N MET A 142 5.92 2.90 23.55
CA MET A 142 6.05 4.18 24.26
C MET A 142 5.38 4.20 25.65
N SER A 143 4.69 3.12 26.04
CA SER A 143 4.02 2.99 27.34
C SER A 143 4.89 2.30 28.40
N HIS A 144 6.12 1.90 28.06
CA HIS A 144 7.14 1.35 28.95
C HIS A 144 8.39 2.24 28.89
#